data_AF-A0A3S3TMF2-F1
#
_entry.id   AF-A0A3S3TMF2-F1
#
_cell.length_a   1.000
_cell.length_b   1.000
_cell.length_c   1.000
_cell.angle_alpha   90.00
_cell.angle_beta   90.00
_cell.angle_gamma   90.00
#
_symmetry.space_group_name_H-M   'P 1'
#
loop_
_entity.id
_entity.type
_entity.pdbx_description
1 polymer ?
#
loop_
_entity_poly.entity_id
_entity_poly.type
_entity_poly.pdbx_seq_one_letter_code
_entity_poly.pdbx_strand_id
1 'polypeptide(L)'
;MTHIPLSARVKAAVANGRCSGTVWVHATRRFRVRLEIEPDTAYQYDGDDENGETQAALDNGEFVAFDSAVIVELDGQEIARDTLCGSVYSADTFAEFWTAHRDSDPGNRNCSIMRASLGSNVSICHYFPDMVRLAISEARQHVAHIRVPPKLRNAA
;
A
#
# COMPACT_ATOMS: atom_id res chain seq x y z
N MET A 1 -17.31 12.37 -0.51
CA MET A 1 -15.95 12.08 -0.01
C MET A 1 -15.04 13.24 -0.41
N THR A 2 -14.28 13.81 0.52
CA THR A 2 -13.33 14.89 0.25
C THR A 2 -12.11 14.31 -0.45
N HIS A 3 -11.91 14.66 -1.72
CA HIS A 3 -10.75 14.27 -2.49
C HIS A 3 -9.51 14.91 -1.85
N ILE A 4 -8.69 14.12 -1.14
CA ILE A 4 -7.43 14.63 -0.58
C ILE A 4 -6.45 14.75 -1.76
N PRO A 5 -6.08 15.98 -2.19
CA PRO A 5 -5.19 16.14 -3.33
C PRO A 5 -3.83 15.51 -3.03
N LEU A 6 -3.25 14.84 -4.03
CA LEU A 6 -1.89 14.31 -3.94
C LEU A 6 -0.93 15.45 -3.58
N SER A 7 -0.04 15.21 -2.62
CA SER A 7 0.99 16.19 -2.29
C SER A 7 1.91 16.43 -3.50
N ALA A 8 2.52 17.62 -3.59
CA ALA A 8 3.48 17.93 -4.65
C ALA A 8 4.64 16.92 -4.73
N ARG A 9 5.04 16.36 -3.58
CA ARG A 9 6.07 15.31 -3.47
C ARG A 9 5.64 14.00 -4.14
N VAL A 10 4.37 13.62 -3.97
CA VAL A 10 3.78 12.42 -4.61
C VAL A 10 3.67 12.62 -6.12
N LYS A 11 3.19 13.80 -6.56
CA LYS A 11 3.13 14.14 -8.00
C LYS A 11 4.52 14.11 -8.65
N ALA A 12 5.55 14.57 -7.95
CA ALA A 12 6.93 14.51 -8.43
C ALA A 12 7.50 13.08 -8.44
N ALA A 13 7.15 12.22 -7.47
CA ALA A 13 7.57 10.82 -7.49
C ALA A 13 6.96 10.08 -8.69
N VAL A 14 5.67 10.29 -8.93
CA VAL A 14 4.93 9.78 -10.09
C VAL A 14 5.54 10.29 -11.41
N ALA A 15 5.76 11.60 -11.55
CA ALA A 15 6.32 12.19 -12.77
C ALA A 15 7.76 11.75 -13.09
N ASN A 16 8.49 11.23 -12.10
CA ASN A 16 9.86 10.74 -12.25
C ASN A 16 9.95 9.20 -12.33
N GLY A 17 8.83 8.49 -12.48
CA GLY A 17 8.85 7.02 -12.59
C GLY A 17 9.29 6.31 -11.31
N ARG A 18 9.19 6.95 -10.13
CA ARG A 18 9.60 6.32 -8.87
C ARG A 18 8.54 5.34 -8.36
N CYS A 19 8.88 4.06 -8.38
CA CYS A 19 8.14 2.97 -7.77
C CYS A 19 8.43 2.81 -6.25
N SER A 20 8.97 3.85 -5.61
CA SER A 20 9.30 3.86 -4.17
C SER A 20 8.84 5.14 -3.47
N GLY A 21 8.47 5.00 -2.19
CA GLY A 21 8.30 6.09 -1.25
C GLY A 21 6.96 6.11 -0.51
N THR A 22 6.77 7.17 0.27
CA THR A 22 5.56 7.35 1.08
C THR A 22 4.38 7.82 0.24
N VAL A 23 3.40 6.93 0.08
CA VAL A 23 2.15 7.17 -0.65
C VAL A 23 1.27 8.18 0.08
N TRP A 24 1.10 7.97 1.38
CA TRP A 24 0.38 8.91 2.24
C TRP A 24 0.78 8.80 3.70
N VAL A 25 0.46 9.86 4.44
CA VAL A 25 0.67 9.94 5.88
C VAL A 25 -0.58 10.54 6.52
N HIS A 26 -1.04 9.91 7.60
CA HIS A 26 -1.92 10.50 8.58
C HIS A 26 -1.15 10.63 9.90
N ALA A 27 -1.03 11.84 10.44
CA ALA A 27 -0.29 12.08 11.66
C ALA A 27 -1.13 12.86 12.68
N THR A 28 -0.98 12.47 13.94
CA THR A 28 -1.42 13.22 15.12
C THR A 28 -0.17 13.71 15.85
N ARG A 29 -0.35 14.30 17.04
CA ARG A 29 0.78 14.75 17.87
C ARG A 29 1.76 13.62 18.24
N ARG A 30 1.28 12.38 18.38
CA ARG A 30 2.09 11.25 18.86
C ARG A 30 2.10 10.06 17.90
N PHE A 31 0.99 9.84 17.21
CA PHE A 31 0.89 8.75 16.26
C PHE A 31 1.13 9.22 14.84
N ARG A 32 1.78 8.38 14.05
CA ARG A 32 1.88 8.53 12.61
C ARG A 32 1.53 7.20 11.96
N VAL A 33 0.61 7.23 11.01
CA VAL A 33 0.22 6.09 10.17
C VAL A 33 0.60 6.45 8.75
N ARG A 34 1.32 5.59 8.06
CA ARG A 34 1.76 5.84 6.68
C ARG A 34 1.68 4.59 5.83
N LEU A 35 1.41 4.79 4.54
CA LEU A 35 1.59 3.77 3.51
C LEU A 35 2.88 4.08 2.77
N GLU A 36 3.77 3.10 2.67
CA GLU A 36 4.96 3.13 1.84
C GLU A 36 4.95 2.02 0.81
N ILE A 37 5.61 2.29 -0.31
CA ILE A 37 5.94 1.29 -1.32
C ILE A 37 7.43 1.22 -1.56
N GLU A 38 7.92 0.02 -1.83
CA GLU A 38 9.30 -0.25 -2.22
C GLU A 38 9.31 -1.23 -3.40
N PRO A 39 10.11 -0.98 -4.45
CA PRO A 39 10.25 -1.90 -5.56
C PRO A 39 10.77 -3.25 -5.07
N ASP A 40 10.17 -4.34 -5.54
CA ASP A 40 10.72 -5.66 -5.34
C ASP A 40 11.35 -6.13 -6.65
N THR A 41 12.66 -5.92 -6.76
CA THR A 41 13.43 -6.28 -7.96
C THR A 41 13.76 -7.76 -8.04
N ALA A 42 13.49 -8.52 -6.97
CA ALA A 42 13.75 -9.95 -6.90
C ALA A 42 12.46 -10.77 -6.83
N TYR A 43 11.31 -10.13 -7.00
CA TYR A 43 10.01 -10.79 -6.94
C TYR A 43 9.92 -11.90 -7.99
N GLN A 44 9.55 -13.09 -7.53
CA GLN A 44 9.17 -14.20 -8.38
C GLN A 44 7.66 -14.37 -8.27
N TYR A 45 6.97 -14.32 -9.40
CA TYR A 45 5.53 -14.46 -9.45
C TYR A 45 5.12 -15.83 -8.92
N ASP A 46 4.40 -15.83 -7.81
CA ASP A 46 3.93 -17.02 -7.09
C ASP A 46 2.40 -17.19 -7.16
N GLY A 47 1.74 -16.37 -7.98
CA GLY A 47 0.31 -16.44 -8.25
C GLY A 47 -0.08 -17.42 -9.37
N ASP A 48 -1.32 -17.31 -9.83
CA ASP A 48 -1.87 -18.14 -10.90
C ASP A 48 -1.31 -17.71 -12.29
N ASP A 49 -0.13 -18.22 -12.66
CA ASP A 49 0.53 -17.96 -13.95
C ASP A 49 0.79 -19.27 -14.71
N GLU A 50 -0.29 -19.94 -15.14
CA GLU A 50 -0.25 -21.26 -15.77
C GLU A 50 0.70 -21.36 -16.98
N ASN A 51 0.86 -20.25 -17.72
CA ASN A 51 1.67 -20.18 -18.93
C ASN A 51 3.01 -19.42 -18.74
N GLY A 52 3.28 -18.89 -17.55
CA GLY A 52 4.50 -18.11 -17.28
C GLY A 52 4.55 -16.71 -17.92
N GLU A 53 3.42 -16.21 -18.43
CA GLU A 53 3.36 -14.93 -19.14
C GLU A 53 3.60 -13.75 -18.19
N THR A 54 3.13 -13.85 -16.95
CA THR A 54 3.31 -12.79 -15.96
C THR A 54 4.77 -12.72 -15.50
N GLN A 55 5.40 -13.86 -15.25
CA GLN A 55 6.82 -13.91 -14.93
C GLN A 55 7.67 -13.39 -16.11
N ALA A 56 7.36 -13.79 -17.35
CA ALA A 56 8.07 -13.30 -18.53
C ALA A 56 7.96 -11.77 -18.68
N ALA A 57 6.80 -11.18 -18.38
CA ALA A 57 6.58 -9.73 -18.38
C ALA A 57 7.32 -9.01 -17.24
N LEU A 58 7.54 -9.65 -16.10
CA LEU A 58 8.41 -9.12 -15.05
C LEU A 58 9.88 -9.18 -15.47
N ASP A 59 10.31 -10.31 -16.04
CA ASP A 59 11.70 -10.54 -16.47
C ASP A 59 12.12 -9.59 -17.60
N ASN A 60 11.19 -9.22 -18.49
CA ASN A 60 11.44 -8.34 -19.63
C ASN A 60 11.22 -6.84 -19.31
N GLY A 61 10.72 -6.52 -18.12
CA GLY A 61 10.48 -5.15 -17.65
C GLY A 61 9.17 -4.50 -18.14
N GLU A 62 8.29 -5.23 -18.80
CA GLU A 62 6.93 -4.77 -19.14
C GLU A 62 6.09 -4.57 -17.87
N PHE A 63 6.31 -5.42 -16.86
CA PHE A 63 5.74 -5.32 -15.53
C PHE A 63 6.80 -4.96 -14.48
N VAL A 64 6.34 -4.35 -13.40
CA VAL A 64 7.12 -4.06 -12.19
C VAL A 64 6.40 -4.65 -10.98
N ALA A 65 7.18 -5.12 -10.01
CA ALA A 65 6.68 -5.56 -8.73
C ALA A 65 7.12 -4.59 -7.62
N PHE A 66 6.27 -4.42 -6.63
CA PHE A 66 6.58 -3.66 -5.42
C PHE A 66 5.84 -4.20 -4.22
N ASP A 67 6.41 -3.93 -3.06
CA ASP A 67 5.83 -4.22 -1.77
C ASP A 67 5.18 -2.97 -1.21
N SER A 68 4.10 -3.17 -0.47
CA SER A 68 3.36 -2.12 0.23
C SER A 68 3.38 -2.39 1.72
N ALA A 69 3.58 -1.35 2.52
CA ALA A 69 3.57 -1.45 3.98
C ALA A 69 2.74 -0.32 4.61
N VAL A 70 1.75 -0.69 5.43
CA VAL A 70 1.11 0.24 6.36
C VAL A 70 1.84 0.17 7.68
N ILE A 71 2.41 1.30 8.10
CA ILE A 71 3.27 1.39 9.28
C ILE A 71 2.66 2.36 10.28
N VAL A 72 2.58 1.93 11.54
CA VAL A 72 2.09 2.74 12.67
C VAL A 72 3.26 3.05 13.61
N GLU A 73 3.52 4.34 13.80
CA GLU A 73 4.57 4.86 14.67
C GLU A 73 3.94 5.57 15.88
N LEU A 74 4.55 5.40 17.07
CA LEU A 74 4.29 6.16 18.29
C LEU A 74 5.56 6.91 18.69
N ASP A 75 5.48 8.24 18.76
CA ASP A 75 6.60 9.13 19.07
C ASP A 75 7.86 8.87 18.22
N GLY A 76 7.65 8.51 16.94
CA GLY A 76 8.72 8.23 15.98
C GLY A 76 9.23 6.78 15.99
N GLN A 77 8.74 5.92 16.88
CA GLN A 77 9.07 4.50 16.90
C GLN A 77 7.95 3.68 16.25
N GLU A 78 8.30 2.79 15.33
CA GLU A 78 7.37 1.80 14.77
C GLU A 78 6.85 0.87 15.88
N ILE A 79 5.53 0.75 15.99
CA ILE A 79 4.84 -0.10 16.98
C ILE A 79 3.95 -1.18 16.36
N ALA A 80 3.66 -1.08 15.06
CA ALA A 80 2.96 -2.11 14.28
C ALA A 80 3.16 -1.89 12.78
N ARG A 81 3.02 -2.96 12.02
CA ARG A 81 3.17 -2.98 10.55
C ARG A 81 2.29 -4.07 9.96
N ASP A 82 1.66 -3.76 8.84
CA ASP A 82 1.10 -4.79 7.95
C ASP A 82 1.64 -4.59 6.53
N THR A 83 1.90 -5.69 5.84
CA THR A 83 2.59 -5.71 4.54
C THR A 83 1.83 -6.53 3.52
N LEU A 84 1.79 -6.02 2.29
CA LEU A 84 1.36 -6.74 1.11
C LEU A 84 2.53 -6.76 0.13
N CYS A 85 3.09 -7.93 -0.10
CA CYS A 85 4.18 -8.13 -1.04
C CYS A 85 3.68 -8.56 -2.41
N GLY A 86 4.49 -8.36 -3.45
CA GLY A 86 4.19 -8.89 -4.78
C GLY A 86 3.05 -8.16 -5.52
N SER A 87 2.91 -6.85 -5.33
CA SER A 87 1.98 -6.06 -6.14
C SER A 87 2.56 -5.85 -7.54
N VAL A 88 1.98 -6.51 -8.55
CA VAL A 88 2.46 -6.47 -9.95
C VAL A 88 1.62 -5.53 -10.80
N TYR A 89 2.30 -4.64 -11.52
CA TYR A 89 1.71 -3.59 -12.36
C TYR A 89 2.45 -3.44 -13.67
N SER A 90 1.79 -2.92 -14.71
CA SER A 90 2.50 -2.48 -15.91
C SER A 90 3.46 -1.32 -15.60
N ALA A 91 4.66 -1.36 -16.16
CA ALA A 91 5.67 -0.32 -16.02
C ALA A 91 5.19 1.06 -16.51
N ASP A 92 4.21 1.09 -17.43
CA ASP A 92 3.66 2.34 -17.97
C ASP A 92 2.57 2.94 -17.08
N THR A 93 1.88 2.12 -16.28
CA THR A 93 0.71 2.54 -15.48
C THR A 93 0.88 2.38 -13.97
N PHE A 94 2.04 1.91 -13.48
CA PHE A 94 2.27 1.72 -12.04
C PHE A 94 2.01 3.01 -11.22
N ALA A 95 2.19 4.18 -11.83
CA ALA A 95 1.85 5.47 -11.23
C ALA A 95 0.40 5.54 -10.71
N GLU A 96 -0.54 4.84 -11.37
CA GLU A 96 -1.94 4.76 -10.97
C GLU A 96 -2.10 4.12 -9.59
N PHE A 97 -1.17 3.26 -9.17
CA PHE A 97 -1.18 2.68 -7.83
C PHE A 97 -1.27 3.76 -6.75
N TRP A 98 -0.62 4.91 -6.93
CA TRP A 98 -0.62 6.01 -5.95
C TRP A 98 -2.01 6.61 -5.69
N THR A 99 -2.98 6.38 -6.59
CA THR A 99 -4.35 6.90 -6.49
C THR A 99 -5.42 5.82 -6.46
N ALA A 100 -5.24 4.73 -7.20
CA ALA A 100 -6.25 3.70 -7.44
C ALA A 100 -6.58 2.88 -6.18
N HIS A 101 -5.64 2.73 -5.24
CA HIS A 101 -5.85 2.01 -3.97
C HIS A 101 -6.87 2.67 -3.01
N ARG A 102 -7.41 3.82 -3.39
CA ARG A 102 -8.40 4.59 -2.61
C ARG A 102 -9.78 4.59 -3.23
N ASP A 103 -9.93 3.99 -4.41
CA ASP A 103 -11.26 3.81 -4.98
C ASP A 103 -12.10 2.96 -4.01
N SER A 104 -13.40 3.18 -3.99
CA SER A 104 -14.37 2.47 -3.15
C SER A 104 -15.24 1.49 -3.95
N ASP A 105 -15.10 1.48 -5.27
CA ASP A 105 -15.83 0.56 -6.14
C ASP A 105 -15.51 -0.90 -5.77
N PRO A 106 -16.52 -1.71 -5.36
CA PRO A 106 -16.34 -3.15 -5.16
C PRO A 106 -15.85 -3.89 -6.42
N GLY A 107 -16.09 -3.31 -7.60
CA GLY A 107 -15.52 -3.66 -8.90
C GLY A 107 -14.00 -3.69 -8.90
N ASN A 108 -13.41 -2.79 -8.10
CA ASN A 108 -11.99 -2.56 -7.99
C ASN A 108 -11.33 -3.43 -6.89
N ARG A 109 -11.69 -4.71 -6.78
CA ARG A 109 -10.95 -5.69 -5.98
C ARG A 109 -10.06 -6.57 -6.87
N ASN A 110 -8.75 -6.68 -6.59
CA ASN A 110 -7.82 -7.53 -7.36
C ASN A 110 -8.06 -9.00 -7.01
N CYS A 111 -9.12 -9.58 -7.58
CA CYS A 111 -9.27 -11.01 -7.69
C CYS A 111 -9.44 -11.39 -9.16
N SER A 112 -8.94 -12.57 -9.53
CA SER A 112 -9.01 -13.14 -10.87
C SER A 112 -10.42 -13.10 -11.47
N ILE A 113 -11.44 -13.25 -10.61
CA ILE A 113 -12.87 -13.12 -10.93
C ILE A 113 -13.24 -11.74 -11.52
N MET A 114 -12.59 -10.66 -11.08
CA MET A 114 -12.93 -9.30 -11.53
C MET A 114 -12.14 -8.87 -12.77
N ARG A 115 -10.90 -9.36 -12.95
CA ARG A 115 -10.19 -9.27 -14.25
C ARG A 115 -10.99 -9.95 -15.37
N ALA A 116 -11.62 -11.08 -15.06
CA ALA A 116 -12.49 -11.78 -15.99
C ALA A 116 -13.79 -11.01 -16.35
N SER A 117 -14.28 -10.13 -15.47
CA SER A 117 -15.56 -9.41 -15.68
C SER A 117 -15.39 -7.99 -16.25
N LEU A 118 -14.26 -7.32 -16.01
CA LEU A 118 -14.02 -5.93 -16.41
C LEU A 118 -12.98 -5.77 -17.54
N GLY A 119 -12.34 -6.87 -17.97
CA GLY A 119 -11.34 -6.90 -19.04
C GLY A 119 -9.91 -7.08 -18.52
N SER A 120 -9.01 -7.49 -19.42
CA SER A 120 -7.64 -7.93 -19.07
C SER A 120 -6.73 -6.83 -18.52
N ASN A 121 -7.09 -5.56 -18.68
CA ASN A 121 -6.20 -4.41 -18.43
C ASN A 121 -6.58 -3.57 -17.20
N VAL A 122 -7.40 -4.08 -16.28
CA VAL A 122 -7.86 -3.25 -15.15
C VAL A 122 -6.90 -3.38 -13.97
N SER A 123 -6.25 -2.26 -13.66
CA SER A 123 -5.40 -2.02 -12.48
C SER A 123 -6.29 -1.69 -11.29
N ILE A 124 -6.19 -2.48 -10.22
CA ILE A 124 -7.24 -2.55 -9.22
C ILE A 124 -6.60 -2.85 -7.85
N CYS A 125 -6.84 -2.03 -6.80
CA CYS A 125 -6.18 -2.20 -5.49
C CYS A 125 -7.16 -2.02 -4.31
N HIS A 126 -7.44 -3.09 -3.53
CA HIS A 126 -8.37 -3.00 -2.40
C HIS A 126 -8.00 -3.82 -1.14
N TYR A 127 -6.74 -4.29 -1.00
CA TYR A 127 -6.25 -4.89 0.26
C TYR A 127 -5.92 -3.85 1.35
N PHE A 128 -5.81 -2.58 0.97
CA PHE A 128 -5.34 -1.48 1.83
C PHE A 128 -6.21 -1.17 3.05
N PRO A 129 -7.56 -1.18 2.98
CA PRO A 129 -8.38 -0.94 4.16
C PRO A 129 -8.14 -1.97 5.27
N ASP A 130 -7.95 -3.25 4.91
CA ASP A 130 -7.62 -4.28 5.88
C ASP A 130 -6.21 -4.13 6.43
N MET A 131 -5.22 -3.80 5.59
CA MET A 131 -3.87 -3.50 6.08
C MET A 131 -3.86 -2.40 7.14
N VAL A 132 -4.63 -1.32 6.89
CA VAL A 132 -4.81 -0.24 7.85
C VAL A 132 -5.49 -0.74 9.13
N ARG A 133 -6.55 -1.53 9.00
CA ARG A 133 -7.30 -2.06 10.15
C ARG A 133 -6.44 -2.99 11.00
N LEU A 134 -5.68 -3.88 10.39
CA LEU A 134 -4.82 -4.86 11.06
C LEU A 134 -3.64 -4.18 11.75
N ALA A 135 -2.90 -3.30 11.04
CA ALA A 135 -1.81 -2.54 11.64
C ALA A 135 -2.28 -1.67 12.82
N ILE A 136 -3.47 -1.04 12.73
CA ILE A 136 -4.06 -0.29 13.85
C ILE A 136 -4.47 -1.23 15.00
N SER A 137 -4.99 -2.42 14.70
CA SER A 137 -5.37 -3.40 15.73
C SER A 137 -4.15 -3.85 16.53
N GLU A 138 -3.06 -4.19 15.86
CA GLU A 138 -1.79 -4.56 16.48
C GLU A 138 -1.20 -3.39 17.27
N ALA A 139 -1.20 -2.17 16.72
CA ALA A 139 -0.75 -0.98 17.44
C ALA A 139 -1.54 -0.74 18.74
N ARG A 140 -2.85 -0.98 18.74
CA ARG A 140 -3.68 -0.90 19.95
C ARG A 140 -3.28 -1.94 20.99
N GLN A 141 -3.00 -3.17 20.55
CA GLN A 141 -2.49 -4.21 21.44
C GLN A 141 -1.12 -3.83 22.00
N HIS A 142 -0.20 -3.33 21.18
CA HIS A 142 1.10 -2.84 21.63
C HIS A 142 0.95 -1.79 22.73
N VAL A 143 0.13 -0.75 22.49
CA VAL A 143 -0.13 0.31 23.47
C VAL A 143 -0.70 -0.23 24.79
N ALA A 144 -1.59 -1.23 24.73
CA ALA A 144 -2.17 -1.85 25.93
C ALA A 144 -1.13 -2.56 26.81
N HIS A 145 -0.02 -3.02 26.23
CA HIS A 145 1.06 -3.69 26.96
C HIS A 145 2.17 -2.75 27.46
N ILE A 146 2.10 -1.45 27.14
CA ILE A 146 3.08 -0.47 27.63
C ILE A 146 2.82 -0.25 29.14
N ARG A 147 3.73 -0.78 29.98
CA ARG A 147 3.65 -0.76 31.46
C ARG A 147 3.56 0.65 32.06
N VAL A 148 4.05 1.67 31.36
CA VAL A 148 3.80 3.07 31.69
C VAL A 148 2.91 3.62 30.58
N PRO A 149 1.58 3.75 30.79
CA PRO A 149 0.69 4.18 29.72
C PRO A 149 1.19 5.52 29.14
N PRO A 150 1.20 5.67 27.81
CA PRO A 150 1.63 6.90 27.19
C PRO A 150 0.85 8.06 27.81
N LYS A 151 1.52 9.08 28.38
CA LYS A 151 0.83 10.22 29.00
C LYS A 151 -0.17 10.84 28.03
N LEU A 152 -1.46 10.58 28.24
CA LEU A 152 -2.55 11.30 27.60
C LEU A 152 -2.54 12.69 28.21
N ARG A 153 -1.89 13.65 27.55
CA ARG A 153 -2.06 15.06 27.92
C ARG A 153 -3.46 15.47 27.49
N ASN A 154 -4.25 15.96 28.46
CA ASN A 154 -5.66 16.38 28.44
C ASN A 154 -6.68 15.44 29.10
N ALA A 155 -6.26 14.53 29.99
CA ALA A 155 -7.13 14.07 31.08
C ALA A 155 -6.99 15.04 32.27
N ALA A 156 -7.60 16.21 32.13
CA ALA A 156 -7.84 17.19 33.19
C ALA A 156 -9.24 17.77 32.95
#